data_AF-A0A1W5D7M1-F1
#
_entry.id   AF-A0A1W5D7M1-F1
#
_cell.length_a   1.000
_cell.length_b   1.000
_cell.length_c   1.000
_cell.angle_alpha   90.00
_cell.angle_beta   90.00
_cell.angle_gamma   90.00
#
_symmetry.space_group_name_H-M   'P 1'
#
loop_
_entity.id
_entity.type
_entity.pdbx_description
1 polymer ?
#
loop_
_entity_poly.entity_id
_entity_poly.type
_entity_poly.pdbx_seq_one_letter_code
_entity_poly.pdbx_strand_id
1 'polypeptide(L)'
;MMYNYIIDNGNQGNTITQDVVAKLCLKTEPFRAQGNAWGNMVDLSQSVVLTITVYISDNQSYRYKSRFLVSQNTAPAPFILRLPFLVNANPNHDYNTGRFLWRKGKHSKAQRMFSASEKKALKGVLHMSNLTITDNFIGPAELVANMEEYTHNFADIFQAAERQSLPERGLHDHAIDLEPGQQPPFGKLYLMLPTELDTLRVYLDKAIEAGIIQKLISPAASPVIFVPKAHGNLQLVVDYRRLNDITIKNRYLLPLILDMLDRLQGAKMFTKLDCKDAYNRVRIKGGDKWKKAFCTQFGLFKYLAIPFGLTNAPATFQAFIDKALGKFLDIIVVVYLDNILIFSKDKTKHKEHVRQVLTALRRHDLHLKISKYAFNITEVDFLGFKINTVGIYIDPERIRAVKEGQPPANVHELQVFLGFANFFCRFIRNYSQIAAPLLNLLKTGKDKKKMGIGVQQTTVVPTNVVPANVIPAPFPLSEAAMEAFKALKEAFTSAPLLRYFDENKPIRVETDTSAFAIGGILTQWFEVNGHLHWLPVAYYSKKLLDTETQYVWFMTTPNLSRRQLK
;
A
#
# COMPACT_ATOMS: atom_id res chain seq x y z
N MET A 1 -2.06 -30.19 -26.27
CA MET A 1 -2.15 -28.73 -26.03
C MET A 1 -1.78 -28.49 -24.58
N MET A 2 -0.92 -27.51 -24.31
CA MET A 2 -0.46 -27.17 -22.97
C MET A 2 -1.22 -25.94 -22.48
N TYR A 3 -1.77 -25.98 -21.28
CA TYR A 3 -2.55 -24.88 -20.70
C TYR A 3 -1.96 -24.49 -19.36
N ASN A 4 -1.89 -23.20 -19.08
CA ASN A 4 -1.46 -22.68 -17.79
C ASN A 4 -2.52 -22.96 -16.71
N TYR A 5 -2.07 -23.16 -15.47
CA TYR A 5 -2.97 -23.33 -14.34
C TYR A 5 -2.48 -22.54 -13.11
N ILE A 6 -3.42 -22.18 -12.23
CA ILE A 6 -3.14 -21.55 -10.93
C ILE A 6 -3.55 -22.52 -9.82
N ILE A 7 -2.74 -22.63 -8.77
CA ILE A 7 -3.14 -23.27 -7.51
C ILE A 7 -3.49 -22.16 -6.51
N ASP A 8 -4.70 -22.19 -5.97
CA ASP A 8 -5.25 -21.17 -5.06
C ASP A 8 -5.81 -21.83 -3.80
N ASN A 9 -5.59 -21.23 -2.62
CA ASN A 9 -6.10 -21.71 -1.33
C ASN A 9 -7.56 -21.29 -1.06
N GLY A 10 -8.23 -20.68 -2.05
CA GLY A 10 -9.63 -20.29 -1.96
C GLY A 10 -10.57 -21.46 -1.63
N ASN A 11 -11.62 -21.17 -0.84
CA ASN A 11 -12.56 -22.14 -0.30
C ASN A 11 -13.60 -22.67 -1.33
N GLN A 12 -13.32 -22.52 -2.63
CA GLN A 12 -14.24 -22.84 -3.72
C GLN A 12 -13.77 -24.05 -4.55
N GLY A 13 -14.66 -24.57 -5.39
CA GLY A 13 -14.35 -25.65 -6.33
C GLY A 13 -13.28 -25.28 -7.37
N ASN A 14 -12.68 -26.30 -7.99
CA ASN A 14 -11.80 -26.11 -9.15
C ASN A 14 -12.58 -25.44 -10.29
N THR A 15 -11.95 -24.60 -11.10
CA THR A 15 -12.61 -23.89 -12.22
C THR A 15 -11.87 -24.05 -13.54
N ILE A 16 -12.63 -24.03 -14.63
CA ILE A 16 -12.15 -24.05 -16.01
C ILE A 16 -12.83 -22.94 -16.81
N THR A 17 -12.12 -22.27 -17.70
CA THR A 17 -12.69 -21.21 -18.56
C THR A 17 -13.56 -21.78 -19.69
N GLN A 18 -14.66 -21.11 -20.02
CA GLN A 18 -15.56 -21.48 -21.13
C GLN A 18 -14.83 -21.65 -22.46
N ASP A 19 -13.83 -20.82 -22.75
CA ASP A 19 -13.04 -20.88 -23.99
C ASP A 19 -12.33 -22.22 -24.17
N VAL A 20 -11.81 -22.79 -23.08
CA VAL A 20 -11.14 -24.11 -23.09
C VAL A 20 -12.16 -25.23 -23.26
N VAL A 21 -13.32 -25.11 -22.61
CA VAL A 21 -14.43 -26.07 -22.74
C VAL A 21 -14.91 -26.13 -24.19
N ALA A 22 -15.10 -24.98 -24.83
CA ALA A 22 -15.48 -24.87 -26.23
C ALA A 22 -14.38 -25.40 -27.17
N LYS A 23 -13.12 -25.00 -26.95
CA LYS A 23 -11.98 -25.39 -27.79
C LYS A 23 -11.65 -26.88 -27.73
N LEU A 24 -11.91 -27.53 -26.60
CA LEU A 24 -11.71 -28.97 -26.40
C LEU A 24 -12.98 -29.80 -26.59
N CYS A 25 -14.10 -29.17 -26.98
CA CYS A 25 -15.41 -29.81 -27.16
C CYS A 25 -15.84 -30.66 -25.95
N LEU A 26 -15.61 -30.16 -24.73
CA LEU A 26 -15.89 -30.91 -23.49
C LEU A 26 -17.39 -30.92 -23.20
N LYS A 27 -17.93 -32.09 -22.83
CA LYS A 27 -19.34 -32.22 -22.41
C LYS A 27 -19.55 -31.57 -21.04
N THR A 28 -20.46 -30.61 -20.97
CA THR A 28 -20.85 -29.90 -19.75
C THR A 28 -22.11 -30.50 -19.12
N GLU A 29 -22.15 -30.57 -17.80
CA GLU A 29 -23.31 -30.93 -17.01
C GLU A 29 -23.88 -29.69 -16.29
N PRO A 30 -25.21 -29.53 -16.21
CA PRO A 30 -25.81 -28.44 -15.44
C PRO A 30 -25.48 -28.59 -13.96
N PHE A 31 -25.04 -27.50 -13.34
CA PHE A 31 -24.64 -27.44 -11.93
C PHE A 31 -25.36 -26.25 -11.28
N ARG A 32 -26.20 -26.51 -10.27
CA ARG A 32 -26.92 -25.45 -9.54
C ARG A 32 -26.23 -25.15 -8.22
N ALA A 33 -25.34 -24.16 -8.23
CA ALA A 33 -24.84 -23.51 -7.01
C ALA A 33 -24.50 -22.04 -7.32
N GLN A 34 -24.94 -21.11 -6.46
CA GLN A 34 -24.47 -19.73 -6.45
C GLN A 34 -23.28 -19.62 -5.50
N GLY A 35 -22.16 -19.06 -5.95
CA GLY A 35 -20.98 -18.87 -5.12
C GLY A 35 -20.06 -17.77 -5.66
N ASN A 36 -19.50 -16.97 -4.74
CA ASN A 36 -18.67 -15.81 -5.05
C ASN A 36 -17.22 -16.20 -5.36
N ALA A 37 -16.87 -16.28 -6.64
CA ALA A 37 -15.48 -16.43 -7.06
C ALA A 37 -14.89 -15.05 -7.37
N TRP A 38 -13.80 -14.67 -6.69
CA TRP A 38 -13.07 -13.42 -6.95
C TRP A 38 -13.88 -12.11 -6.84
N GLY A 39 -14.91 -12.07 -5.99
CA GLY A 39 -15.68 -10.85 -5.74
C GLY A 39 -16.68 -10.46 -6.84
N ASN A 40 -16.90 -11.31 -7.84
CA ASN A 40 -17.94 -11.13 -8.87
C ASN A 40 -19.00 -12.25 -8.77
N MET A 41 -20.26 -11.95 -9.15
CA MET A 41 -21.26 -12.99 -9.42
C MET A 41 -20.80 -13.76 -10.66
N VAL A 42 -20.34 -15.00 -10.47
CA VAL A 42 -20.03 -15.92 -11.57
C VAL A 42 -21.24 -16.83 -11.77
N ASP A 43 -21.80 -16.85 -12.97
CA ASP A 43 -22.82 -17.83 -13.32
C ASP A 43 -22.16 -19.22 -13.44
N LEU A 44 -22.22 -19.99 -12.35
CA LEU A 44 -21.65 -21.33 -12.23
C LEU A 44 -22.68 -22.41 -12.64
N SER A 45 -23.48 -22.12 -13.66
CA SER A 45 -24.58 -22.96 -14.14
C SER A 45 -24.14 -24.28 -14.78
N GLN A 46 -22.85 -24.42 -15.09
CA GLN A 46 -22.28 -25.58 -15.78
C GLN A 46 -20.98 -26.09 -15.11
N SER A 47 -20.76 -27.40 -15.19
CA SER A 47 -19.55 -28.06 -14.71
C SER A 47 -19.06 -29.14 -15.68
N VAL A 48 -17.79 -29.49 -15.60
CA VAL A 48 -17.16 -30.58 -16.36
C VAL A 48 -16.39 -31.47 -15.38
N VAL A 49 -16.46 -32.79 -15.55
CA VAL A 49 -15.64 -33.72 -14.77
C VAL A 49 -14.43 -34.15 -15.58
N LEU A 50 -13.24 -33.86 -15.06
CA LEU A 50 -11.96 -34.19 -15.69
C LEU A 50 -11.17 -35.17 -14.81
N THR A 51 -10.35 -36.00 -15.44
CA THR A 51 -9.38 -36.84 -14.72
C THR A 51 -8.04 -36.11 -14.67
N ILE A 52 -7.58 -35.77 -13.47
CA ILE A 52 -6.28 -35.15 -13.23
C ILE A 52 -5.27 -36.28 -13.06
N THR A 53 -4.18 -36.22 -13.83
CA THR A 53 -3.00 -37.06 -13.61
C THR A 53 -1.89 -36.18 -13.04
N VAL A 54 -1.39 -36.52 -11.87
CA VAL A 54 -0.25 -35.84 -11.23
C VAL A 54 0.96 -36.75 -11.35
N TYR A 55 2.03 -36.25 -11.97
CA TYR A 55 3.30 -36.95 -12.10
C TYR A 55 4.22 -36.50 -10.95
N ILE A 56 4.71 -37.44 -10.14
CA ILE A 56 5.56 -37.17 -8.97
C ILE A 56 7.04 -37.37 -9.34
N SER A 57 7.32 -38.27 -10.28
CA SER A 57 8.62 -38.51 -10.91
C SER A 57 8.44 -39.29 -12.22
N ASP A 58 9.52 -39.48 -12.99
CA ASP A 58 9.53 -40.09 -14.34
C ASP A 58 8.79 -41.43 -14.47
N ASN A 59 8.62 -42.17 -13.36
CA ASN A 59 7.92 -43.47 -13.33
C ASN A 59 6.75 -43.55 -12.34
N GLN A 60 6.31 -42.44 -11.74
CA GLN A 60 5.25 -42.46 -10.72
C GLN A 60 4.20 -41.37 -10.95
N SER A 61 2.96 -41.78 -11.19
CA SER A 61 1.81 -40.89 -11.35
C SER A 61 0.60 -41.36 -10.56
N TYR A 62 -0.24 -40.42 -10.13
CA TYR A 62 -1.53 -40.70 -9.50
C TYR A 62 -2.65 -40.02 -10.29
N ARG A 63 -3.78 -40.72 -10.44
CA ARG A 63 -4.95 -40.25 -11.20
C ARG A 63 -6.17 -40.18 -10.30
N TYR A 64 -6.90 -39.08 -10.40
CA TYR A 64 -8.20 -38.95 -9.75
C TYR A 64 -9.14 -38.07 -10.56
N LYS A 65 -10.45 -38.29 -10.41
CA LYS A 65 -11.48 -37.47 -11.06
C LYS A 65 -11.77 -36.25 -10.20
N SER A 66 -11.86 -35.09 -10.83
CA SER A 66 -12.21 -33.83 -10.19
C SER A 66 -13.22 -33.07 -11.03
N ARG A 67 -14.18 -32.41 -10.37
CA ARG A 67 -15.18 -31.56 -11.01
C ARG A 67 -14.64 -30.15 -11.11
N PHE A 68 -14.71 -29.58 -12.31
CA PHE A 68 -14.37 -28.20 -12.61
C PHE A 68 -15.65 -27.43 -12.92
N LEU A 69 -15.84 -26.29 -12.27
CA LEU A 69 -16.93 -25.38 -12.57
C LEU A 69 -16.54 -24.51 -13.76
N VAL A 70 -17.45 -24.34 -14.71
CA VAL A 70 -17.16 -23.55 -15.91
C VAL A 70 -17.36 -22.07 -15.60
N SER A 71 -16.32 -21.27 -15.83
CA SER A 71 -16.35 -19.82 -15.63
C SER A 71 -16.52 -19.11 -16.97
N GLN A 72 -17.49 -18.20 -17.04
CA GLN A 72 -17.80 -17.39 -18.23
C GLN A 72 -16.98 -16.08 -18.31
N ASN A 73 -16.22 -15.71 -17.27
CA ASN A 73 -15.45 -14.46 -17.18
C ASN A 73 -13.94 -14.68 -17.33
N THR A 74 -13.20 -13.58 -17.55
CA THR A 74 -11.73 -13.51 -17.63
C THR A 74 -11.07 -13.98 -16.33
N ALA A 75 -10.93 -15.30 -16.18
CA ALA A 75 -10.18 -15.91 -15.10
C ALA A 75 -8.66 -15.69 -15.32
N PRO A 76 -7.87 -15.55 -14.25
CA PRO A 76 -6.43 -15.29 -14.35
C PRO A 76 -5.64 -16.46 -14.96
N ALA A 77 -6.24 -17.65 -15.05
CA ALA A 77 -5.70 -18.78 -15.80
C ALA A 77 -6.81 -19.69 -16.36
N PRO A 78 -6.52 -20.43 -17.45
CA PRO A 78 -7.45 -21.39 -18.06
C PRO A 78 -7.96 -22.48 -17.11
N PHE A 79 -7.09 -22.94 -16.20
CA PHE A 79 -7.41 -23.90 -15.14
C PHE A 79 -7.03 -23.35 -13.77
N ILE A 80 -7.92 -23.48 -12.79
CA ILE A 80 -7.62 -23.06 -11.42
C ILE A 80 -7.96 -24.20 -10.46
N LEU A 81 -6.93 -24.66 -9.77
CA LEU A 81 -6.90 -25.80 -8.87
C LEU A 81 -6.95 -25.28 -7.43
N ARG A 82 -8.00 -25.65 -6.69
CA ARG A 82 -8.30 -25.10 -5.38
C ARG A 82 -8.29 -26.16 -4.29
N LEU A 83 -9.01 -25.89 -3.19
CA LEU A 83 -9.19 -26.80 -2.07
C LEU A 83 -9.47 -28.27 -2.48
N PRO A 84 -10.33 -28.60 -3.49
CA PRO A 84 -10.51 -29.98 -3.91
C PRO A 84 -9.25 -30.63 -4.48
N PHE A 85 -8.39 -29.86 -5.16
CA PHE A 85 -7.09 -30.33 -5.62
C PHE A 85 -6.11 -30.45 -4.45
N LEU A 86 -6.03 -29.44 -3.58
CA LEU A 86 -5.11 -29.41 -2.43
C LEU A 86 -5.39 -30.54 -1.43
N VAL A 87 -6.65 -30.87 -1.17
CA VAL A 87 -7.05 -31.98 -0.30
C VAL A 87 -6.66 -33.34 -0.90
N ASN A 88 -6.79 -33.50 -2.22
CA ASN A 88 -6.49 -34.77 -2.89
C ASN A 88 -5.00 -34.98 -3.14
N ALA A 89 -4.29 -33.91 -3.52
CA ALA A 89 -2.88 -33.97 -3.86
C ALA A 89 -1.96 -33.73 -2.65
N ASN A 90 -2.45 -33.05 -1.59
CA ASN A 90 -1.79 -32.79 -0.31
C ASN A 90 -0.28 -32.45 -0.41
N PRO A 91 0.11 -31.42 -1.18
CA PRO A 91 1.52 -31.04 -1.30
C PRO A 91 2.01 -30.33 -0.04
N ASN A 92 3.29 -30.53 0.29
CA ASN A 92 4.01 -29.59 1.15
C ASN A 92 4.39 -28.36 0.30
N HIS A 93 4.30 -27.16 0.86
CA HIS A 93 4.76 -25.94 0.20
C HIS A 93 6.08 -25.50 0.81
N ASP A 94 7.14 -25.42 0.00
CA ASP A 94 8.38 -24.78 0.41
C ASP A 94 8.24 -23.27 0.18
N TYR A 95 8.02 -22.53 1.27
CA TYR A 95 7.84 -21.09 1.24
C TYR A 95 9.11 -20.31 0.86
N ASN A 96 10.29 -20.95 0.90
CA ASN A 96 11.54 -20.31 0.49
C ASN A 96 11.75 -20.39 -1.03
N THR A 97 11.31 -21.47 -1.67
CA THR A 97 11.51 -21.70 -3.11
C THR A 97 10.26 -21.53 -3.95
N GLY A 98 9.08 -21.41 -3.32
CA GLY A 98 7.78 -21.34 -3.99
C GLY A 98 7.39 -22.64 -4.70
N ARG A 99 8.06 -23.75 -4.40
CA ARG A 99 7.81 -25.06 -5.03
C ARG A 99 6.94 -25.94 -4.13
N PHE A 100 6.06 -26.70 -4.76
CA PHE A 100 5.31 -27.75 -4.09
C PHE A 100 6.14 -29.04 -4.03
N LEU A 101 6.34 -29.56 -2.83
CA LEU A 101 6.96 -30.84 -2.52
C LEU A 101 5.87 -31.90 -2.34
N TRP A 102 5.73 -32.79 -3.32
CA TRP A 102 4.70 -33.82 -3.32
C TRP A 102 5.10 -35.01 -2.43
N ARG A 103 4.28 -35.34 -1.42
CA ARG A 103 4.59 -36.42 -0.46
C ARG A 103 4.45 -37.80 -1.12
N LYS A 104 5.42 -38.70 -0.86
CA LYS A 104 5.25 -40.14 -1.12
C LYS A 104 4.31 -40.77 -0.07
N GLY A 105 3.14 -41.22 -0.52
CA GLY A 105 2.37 -42.32 0.08
C GLY A 105 1.63 -42.04 1.40
N LYS A 106 0.30 -41.89 1.32
CA LYS A 106 -0.73 -42.63 2.10
C LYS A 106 -2.12 -42.13 1.68
N HIS A 107 -2.57 -42.55 0.49
CA HIS A 107 -3.96 -42.37 0.06
C HIS A 107 -4.84 -43.41 0.75
N SER A 108 -5.32 -43.14 1.97
CA SER A 108 -6.24 -44.06 2.66
C SER A 108 -7.46 -43.42 3.30
N LYS A 109 -7.78 -42.13 3.03
CA LYS A 109 -8.99 -41.50 3.58
C LYS A 109 -9.90 -40.76 2.59
N ALA A 110 -9.63 -40.80 1.29
CA ALA A 110 -10.51 -40.18 0.28
C ALA A 110 -11.63 -41.10 -0.27
N GLN A 111 -11.72 -42.35 0.20
CA GLN A 111 -12.70 -43.34 -0.31
C GLN A 111 -14.12 -43.24 0.29
N ARG A 112 -14.44 -42.23 1.11
CA ARG A 112 -15.73 -42.15 1.83
C ARG A 112 -16.69 -41.04 1.39
N MET A 113 -16.52 -40.42 0.22
CA MET A 113 -17.36 -39.29 -0.19
C MET A 113 -18.33 -39.50 -1.37
N PHE A 114 -18.62 -40.74 -1.79
CA PHE A 114 -19.64 -40.97 -2.83
C PHE A 114 -20.57 -42.13 -2.50
N SER A 115 -21.87 -41.88 -2.66
CA SER A 115 -22.95 -42.84 -2.52
C SER A 115 -22.97 -43.86 -3.68
N ALA A 116 -23.60 -45.02 -3.47
CA ALA A 116 -23.70 -46.07 -4.49
C ALA A 116 -24.43 -45.60 -5.77
N SER A 117 -25.32 -44.61 -5.63
CA SER A 117 -26.05 -43.96 -6.72
C SER A 117 -25.14 -43.14 -7.65
N GLU A 118 -24.13 -42.46 -7.12
CA GLU A 118 -23.19 -41.65 -7.92
C GLU A 118 -22.20 -42.51 -8.72
N LYS A 119 -21.92 -43.74 -8.25
CA LYS A 119 -21.10 -44.71 -8.98
C LYS A 119 -21.79 -45.26 -10.23
N LYS A 120 -23.14 -45.25 -10.28
CA LYS A 120 -23.93 -45.81 -11.39
C LYS A 120 -24.05 -44.85 -12.58
N ALA A 121 -23.86 -43.55 -12.37
CA ALA A 121 -23.93 -42.51 -13.41
C ALA A 121 -22.64 -42.36 -14.25
N LEU A 122 -21.57 -43.11 -13.96
CA LEU A 122 -20.23 -42.90 -14.53
C LEU A 122 -19.86 -43.84 -15.71
N LYS A 123 -20.82 -44.50 -16.37
CA LYS A 123 -20.56 -45.22 -17.63
C LYS A 123 -20.76 -44.30 -18.84
N GLY A 124 -19.68 -43.64 -19.23
CA GLY A 124 -19.58 -42.83 -20.45
C GLY A 124 -18.14 -42.35 -20.63
N VAL A 125 -17.30 -43.21 -21.19
CA VAL A 125 -15.86 -42.98 -21.38
C VAL A 125 -15.63 -42.01 -22.54
N LEU A 126 -14.80 -40.98 -22.35
CA LEU A 126 -13.99 -40.40 -23.42
C LEU A 126 -12.53 -40.44 -22.98
N HIS A 127 -11.73 -41.24 -23.69
CA HIS A 127 -10.30 -41.40 -23.50
C HIS A 127 -9.60 -40.30 -24.28
N MET A 128 -8.91 -39.37 -23.60
CA MET A 128 -8.02 -38.41 -24.27
C MET A 128 -6.59 -38.64 -23.80
N SER A 129 -5.87 -39.44 -24.57
CA SER A 129 -4.52 -39.93 -24.32
C SER A 129 -3.40 -38.88 -24.50
N ASN A 130 -3.70 -37.59 -24.75
CA ASN A 130 -2.69 -36.62 -25.21
C ASN A 130 -2.59 -35.34 -24.35
N LEU A 131 -2.78 -35.45 -23.04
CA LEU A 131 -2.44 -34.38 -22.09
C LEU A 131 -1.29 -34.85 -21.20
N THR A 132 -0.08 -34.83 -21.76
CA THR A 132 1.15 -34.73 -20.99
C THR A 132 1.15 -33.35 -20.35
N ILE A 133 0.76 -33.29 -19.07
CA ILE A 133 1.03 -32.12 -18.24
C ILE A 133 2.51 -32.24 -17.86
N THR A 134 3.39 -31.79 -18.75
CA THR A 134 4.76 -31.44 -18.36
C THR A 134 4.67 -30.22 -17.44
N ASP A 135 5.47 -30.21 -16.37
CA ASP A 135 5.57 -29.16 -15.35
C ASP A 135 5.99 -27.78 -15.92
N ASN A 136 5.17 -27.22 -16.81
CA ASN A 136 5.25 -25.82 -17.16
C ASN A 136 4.24 -25.08 -16.29
N PHE A 137 4.55 -25.09 -14.99
CA PHE A 137 4.04 -24.12 -14.05
C PHE A 137 4.52 -22.75 -14.54
N ILE A 138 3.64 -21.95 -15.15
CA ILE A 138 3.83 -20.49 -15.18
C ILE A 138 3.43 -19.98 -13.80
N GLY A 139 4.30 -20.29 -12.84
CA GLY A 139 4.40 -19.53 -11.61
C GLY A 139 5.10 -18.21 -11.88
N PRO A 140 5.67 -17.54 -10.86
CA PRO A 140 6.51 -16.37 -11.02
C PRO A 140 7.82 -16.65 -11.78
N ALA A 141 7.86 -17.60 -12.72
CA ALA A 141 9.01 -17.93 -13.55
C ALA A 141 9.34 -16.82 -14.57
N GLU A 142 8.36 -16.06 -15.07
CA GLU A 142 8.65 -14.83 -15.84
C GLU A 142 9.15 -13.68 -14.95
N LEU A 143 8.83 -13.72 -13.66
CA LEU A 143 9.45 -12.85 -12.65
C LEU A 143 10.85 -13.35 -12.25
N VAL A 144 11.10 -14.66 -12.22
CA VAL A 144 12.40 -15.27 -11.84
C VAL A 144 13.43 -15.21 -12.98
N ALA A 145 13.01 -15.34 -14.24
CA ALA A 145 13.91 -15.21 -15.39
C ALA A 145 14.50 -13.79 -15.52
N ASN A 146 13.76 -12.75 -15.09
CA ASN A 146 14.26 -11.37 -15.03
C ASN A 146 15.10 -11.08 -13.76
N MET A 147 15.12 -11.99 -12.79
CA MET A 147 15.80 -11.85 -11.50
C MET A 147 17.18 -12.49 -11.47
N GLU A 148 17.36 -13.65 -12.12
CA GLU A 148 18.62 -14.42 -12.09
C GLU A 148 19.86 -13.59 -12.49
N GLU A 149 19.70 -12.67 -13.44
CA GLU A 149 20.78 -11.77 -13.89
C GLU A 149 21.27 -10.82 -12.78
N TYR A 150 20.35 -10.28 -11.97
CA TYR A 150 20.69 -9.31 -10.92
C TYR A 150 20.99 -9.97 -9.58
N THR A 151 20.28 -11.04 -9.22
CA THR A 151 20.45 -11.71 -7.91
C THR A 151 21.78 -12.43 -7.82
N HIS A 152 22.33 -12.95 -8.92
CA HIS A 152 23.67 -13.52 -8.91
C HIS A 152 24.75 -12.45 -8.77
N ASN A 153 24.69 -11.39 -9.58
CA ASN A 153 25.71 -10.34 -9.58
C ASN A 153 25.65 -9.41 -8.35
N PHE A 154 24.50 -9.32 -7.70
CA PHE A 154 24.22 -8.46 -6.53
C PHE A 154 23.77 -9.24 -5.29
N ALA A 155 24.17 -10.51 -5.18
CA ALA A 155 23.75 -11.41 -4.11
C ALA A 155 24.00 -10.83 -2.70
N ASP A 156 25.09 -10.11 -2.49
CA ASP A 156 25.48 -9.46 -1.23
C ASP A 156 24.47 -8.42 -0.71
N ILE A 157 23.89 -7.59 -1.60
CA ILE A 157 22.90 -6.58 -1.18
C ILE A 157 21.49 -7.16 -1.01
N PHE A 158 21.23 -8.33 -1.62
CA PHE A 158 19.96 -9.07 -1.45
C PHE A 158 20.02 -10.05 -0.26
N GLN A 159 21.16 -10.69 -0.03
CA GLN A 159 21.45 -11.58 1.09
C GLN A 159 22.10 -10.78 2.22
N ALA A 160 21.28 -10.12 3.03
CA ALA A 160 21.80 -9.50 4.24
C ALA A 160 22.39 -10.58 5.18
N ALA A 161 23.68 -10.48 5.49
CA ALA A 161 24.31 -11.26 6.55
C ALA A 161 23.50 -11.14 7.85
N GLU A 162 23.35 -12.24 8.59
CA GLU A 162 22.61 -12.30 9.86
C GLU A 162 23.17 -11.36 10.94
N ARG A 163 24.40 -10.87 10.76
CA ARG A 163 25.01 -9.81 11.58
C ARG A 163 24.89 -8.45 10.89
N GLN A 164 24.20 -7.50 11.53
CA GLN A 164 24.25 -6.10 11.13
C GLN A 164 25.59 -5.52 11.59
N SER A 165 26.62 -5.57 10.75
CA SER A 165 27.80 -4.74 10.96
C SER A 165 27.36 -3.28 10.86
N LEU A 166 27.43 -2.55 11.97
CA LEU A 166 27.14 -1.12 11.97
C LEU A 166 28.11 -0.41 11.01
N PRO A 167 27.62 0.48 10.14
CA PRO A 167 28.48 1.17 9.19
C PRO A 167 29.55 2.02 9.90
N GLU A 168 30.62 2.34 9.17
CA GLU A 168 31.67 3.23 9.67
C GLU A 168 31.09 4.58 10.10
N ARG A 169 31.66 5.20 11.14
CA ARG A 169 31.20 6.51 11.60
C ARG A 169 31.43 7.54 10.52
N GLY A 170 30.46 8.42 10.29
CA GLY A 170 30.58 9.45 9.27
C GLY A 170 29.97 10.79 9.66
N LEU A 171 30.14 11.78 8.78
CA LEU A 171 29.53 13.11 8.88
C LEU A 171 27.99 13.10 8.92
N HIS A 172 27.37 11.98 8.54
CA HIS A 172 25.91 11.81 8.45
C HIS A 172 25.34 11.03 9.63
N ASP A 173 26.14 10.80 10.68
CA ASP A 173 25.63 10.26 11.93
C ASP A 173 24.47 11.15 12.44
N HIS A 174 23.37 10.51 12.81
CA HIS A 174 22.18 11.18 13.28
C HIS A 174 22.43 11.85 14.63
N ALA A 175 22.37 13.18 14.64
CA ALA A 175 22.40 14.00 15.83
C ALA A 175 21.00 14.13 16.47
N ILE A 176 20.97 14.24 17.79
CA ILE A 176 19.78 14.61 18.56
C ILE A 176 20.09 15.89 19.31
N ASP A 177 19.99 17.01 18.59
CA ASP A 177 20.19 18.34 19.17
C ASP A 177 18.93 18.71 19.97
N LEU A 178 19.13 19.01 21.25
CA LEU A 178 18.05 19.37 22.17
C LEU A 178 17.97 20.89 22.29
N GLU A 179 16.79 21.41 22.62
CA GLU A 179 16.64 22.83 22.94
C GLU A 179 17.56 23.23 24.12
N PRO A 180 18.11 24.45 24.11
CA PRO A 180 19.01 24.90 25.17
C PRO A 180 18.41 24.73 26.57
N GLY A 181 19.13 24.04 27.46
CA GLY A 181 18.71 23.80 28.84
C GLY A 181 17.74 22.63 29.05
N GLN A 182 17.27 21.96 27.99
CA GLN A 182 16.40 20.78 28.11
C GLN A 182 17.22 19.50 28.28
N GLN A 183 16.67 18.54 29.03
CA GLN A 183 17.22 17.20 29.16
C GLN A 183 16.17 16.13 28.82
N PRO A 184 16.57 14.99 28.23
CA PRO A 184 15.66 13.90 27.96
C PRO A 184 15.01 13.39 29.26
N PRO A 185 13.68 13.22 29.29
CA PRO A 185 13.00 12.75 30.49
C PRO A 185 13.17 11.23 30.70
N PHE A 186 12.95 10.79 31.93
CA PHE A 186 12.73 9.38 32.22
C PHE A 186 11.24 9.04 32.12
N GLY A 187 10.89 8.15 31.19
CA GLY A 187 9.54 7.71 30.93
C GLY A 187 9.10 6.61 31.89
N LYS A 188 7.82 6.67 32.28
CA LYS A 188 7.20 5.64 33.10
C LYS A 188 7.05 4.35 32.30
N LEU A 189 7.47 3.24 32.88
CA LEU A 189 7.32 1.92 32.30
C LEU A 189 5.84 1.56 32.16
N TYR A 190 5.45 1.09 30.97
CA TYR A 190 4.09 0.64 30.70
C TYR A 190 3.89 -0.82 31.10
N LEU A 191 2.69 -1.12 31.61
CA LEU A 191 2.28 -2.48 31.88
C LEU A 191 2.09 -3.21 30.55
N MET A 192 2.61 -4.43 30.48
CA MET A 192 2.54 -5.29 29.30
C MET A 192 1.89 -6.62 29.69
N LEU A 193 1.18 -7.22 28.75
CA LEU A 193 0.60 -8.55 28.89
C LEU A 193 1.73 -9.61 28.93
N PRO A 194 1.50 -10.79 29.54
CA PRO A 194 2.49 -11.86 29.56
C PRO A 194 3.01 -12.25 28.17
N THR A 195 2.12 -12.33 27.17
CA THR A 195 2.47 -12.64 25.78
C THR A 195 3.33 -11.56 25.11
N GLU A 196 3.11 -10.29 25.46
CA GLU A 196 3.93 -9.17 25.01
C GLU A 196 5.31 -9.21 25.64
N LEU A 197 5.41 -9.63 26.91
CA LEU A 197 6.70 -9.79 27.60
C LEU A 197 7.54 -10.92 27.01
N ASP A 198 6.92 -12.05 26.68
CA ASP A 198 7.61 -13.15 25.98
C ASP A 198 8.13 -12.69 24.62
N THR A 199 7.30 -11.95 23.88
CA THR A 199 7.68 -11.36 22.59
C THR A 199 8.80 -10.34 22.73
N LEU A 200 8.75 -9.50 23.77
CA LEU A 200 9.77 -8.50 24.07
C LEU A 200 11.11 -9.16 24.39
N ARG A 201 11.11 -10.22 25.19
CA ARG A 201 12.33 -10.96 25.54
C ARG A 201 13.01 -11.53 24.30
N VAL A 202 12.24 -12.23 23.46
CA VAL A 202 12.73 -12.77 22.19
C VAL A 202 13.27 -11.67 21.27
N TYR A 203 12.60 -10.52 21.21
CA TYR A 203 13.08 -9.37 20.43
C TYR A 203 14.40 -8.83 20.97
N LEU A 204 14.50 -8.61 22.29
CA LEU A 204 15.70 -8.06 22.93
C LEU A 204 16.91 -8.97 22.71
N ASP A 205 16.77 -10.28 22.92
CA ASP A 205 17.86 -11.23 22.74
C ASP A 205 18.38 -11.22 21.29
N LYS A 206 17.47 -11.29 20.31
CA LYS A 206 17.81 -11.19 18.88
C LYS A 206 18.46 -9.86 18.52
N ALA A 207 17.95 -8.75 19.05
CA ALA A 207 18.46 -7.42 18.73
C ALA A 207 19.84 -7.14 19.37
N ILE A 208 20.13 -7.73 20.52
CA ILE A 208 21.46 -7.70 21.15
C ILE A 208 22.44 -8.54 20.34
N GLU A 209 22.06 -9.77 19.98
CA GLU A 209 22.88 -10.68 19.18
C GLU A 209 23.20 -10.09 17.80
N ALA A 210 22.22 -9.44 17.17
CA ALA A 210 22.39 -8.73 15.90
C ALA A 210 23.21 -7.44 16.02
N GLY A 211 23.55 -6.97 17.23
CA GLY A 211 24.30 -5.74 17.44
C GLY A 211 23.52 -4.44 17.19
N ILE A 212 22.18 -4.50 17.23
CA ILE A 212 21.29 -3.36 16.98
C ILE A 212 21.11 -2.52 18.24
N ILE A 213 20.98 -3.20 19.38
CA ILE A 213 20.78 -2.60 20.70
C ILE A 213 21.87 -3.05 21.67
N GLN A 214 22.08 -2.25 22.72
CA GLN A 214 23.03 -2.55 23.78
C GLN A 214 22.43 -2.19 25.14
N LYS A 215 22.72 -2.98 26.19
CA LYS A 215 22.40 -2.59 27.58
C LYS A 215 23.13 -1.30 27.96
N LEU A 216 22.47 -0.45 28.73
CA LEU A 216 23.01 0.83 29.21
C LEU A 216 22.38 1.19 30.55
N ILE A 217 23.12 1.88 31.41
CA ILE A 217 22.57 2.65 32.54
C ILE A 217 22.45 4.10 32.07
N SER A 218 21.26 4.69 32.16
CA SER A 218 20.97 6.02 31.63
C SER A 218 20.10 6.83 32.60
N PRO A 219 20.35 8.13 32.77
CA PRO A 219 19.49 9.02 33.55
C PRO A 219 18.15 9.31 32.85
N ALA A 220 18.03 8.97 31.57
CA ALA A 220 16.83 9.16 30.76
C ALA A 220 16.48 7.89 29.99
N ALA A 221 15.20 7.66 29.73
CA ALA A 221 14.74 6.51 28.95
C ALA A 221 13.30 6.71 28.45
N SER A 222 13.01 6.29 27.23
CA SER A 222 11.65 6.22 26.69
C SER A 222 11.00 4.86 26.96
N PRO A 223 9.70 4.78 27.25
CA PRO A 223 9.01 3.51 27.42
C PRO A 223 8.74 2.85 26.06
N VAL A 224 8.44 1.55 26.08
CA VAL A 224 8.11 0.77 24.88
C VAL A 224 6.64 0.37 24.86
N ILE A 225 6.07 0.29 23.66
CA ILE A 225 4.72 -0.20 23.37
C ILE A 225 4.77 -1.19 22.21
N PHE A 226 3.80 -2.10 22.14
CA PHE A 226 3.60 -2.95 20.97
C PHE A 226 2.48 -2.40 20.10
N VAL A 227 2.71 -2.43 18.78
CA VAL A 227 1.71 -2.11 17.77
C VAL A 227 1.45 -3.37 16.94
N PRO A 228 0.19 -3.78 16.75
CA PRO A 228 -0.14 -4.93 15.92
C PRO A 228 0.20 -4.66 14.44
N LYS A 229 0.88 -5.62 13.80
CA LYS A 229 1.07 -5.68 12.35
C LYS A 229 0.09 -6.66 11.70
N ALA A 230 0.02 -6.58 10.37
CA ALA A 230 -0.63 -7.58 9.55
C ALA A 230 -0.15 -9.00 9.93
N HIS A 231 -1.08 -9.96 9.87
CA HIS A 231 -0.87 -11.37 10.24
C HIS A 231 -0.58 -11.63 11.73
N GLY A 232 -0.98 -10.72 12.63
CA GLY A 232 -0.92 -10.95 14.09
C GLY A 232 0.47 -10.80 14.71
N ASN A 233 1.48 -10.38 13.94
CA ASN A 233 2.82 -10.09 14.47
C ASN A 233 2.80 -8.79 15.27
N LEU A 234 3.56 -8.72 16.37
CA LEU A 234 3.72 -7.49 17.16
C LEU A 234 5.00 -6.75 16.76
N GLN A 235 4.91 -5.43 16.59
CA GLN A 235 6.06 -4.56 16.38
C GLN A 235 6.36 -3.76 17.64
N LEU A 236 7.59 -3.88 18.16
CA LEU A 236 8.07 -3.02 19.24
C LEU A 236 8.24 -1.58 18.73
N VAL A 237 7.67 -0.62 19.45
CA VAL A 237 7.80 0.81 19.18
C VAL A 237 8.26 1.49 20.47
N VAL A 238 9.31 2.30 20.37
CA VAL A 238 9.75 3.15 21.48
C VAL A 238 9.01 4.47 21.43
N ASP A 239 8.41 4.88 22.53
CA ASP A 239 7.68 6.14 22.63
C ASP A 239 8.64 7.31 22.85
N TYR A 240 9.18 7.83 21.75
CA TYR A 240 10.04 9.00 21.75
C TYR A 240 9.28 10.34 21.74
N ARG A 241 7.95 10.39 21.94
CA ARG A 241 7.19 11.65 21.85
C ARG A 241 7.78 12.76 22.72
N ARG A 242 8.03 12.48 24.00
CA ARG A 242 8.62 13.46 24.93
C ARG A 242 10.03 13.89 24.54
N LEU A 243 10.84 12.97 24.00
CA LEU A 243 12.17 13.29 23.48
C LEU A 243 12.06 14.17 22.23
N ASN A 244 11.12 13.85 21.35
CA ASN A 244 10.88 14.57 20.11
C ASN A 244 10.43 16.01 20.38
N ASP A 245 9.62 16.25 21.42
CA ASP A 245 9.11 17.58 21.77
C ASP A 245 10.24 18.57 22.10
N ILE A 246 11.30 18.10 22.76
CA ILE A 246 12.46 18.92 23.14
C ILE A 246 13.63 18.85 22.13
N THR A 247 13.46 18.11 21.03
CA THR A 247 14.48 17.98 19.98
C THR A 247 14.30 19.08 18.95
N ILE A 248 15.38 19.79 18.63
CA ILE A 248 15.40 20.82 17.58
C ILE A 248 15.04 20.16 16.25
N LYS A 249 13.96 20.65 15.62
CA LYS A 249 13.42 20.06 14.39
C LYS A 249 14.35 20.32 13.21
N ASN A 250 14.80 19.25 12.57
CA ASN A 250 15.54 19.32 11.32
C ASN A 250 14.57 19.62 10.17
N ARG A 251 14.82 20.71 9.44
CA ARG A 251 14.03 21.17 8.29
C ARG A 251 14.56 20.69 6.94
N TYR A 252 15.35 19.61 6.93
CA TYR A 252 15.78 18.98 5.68
C TYR A 252 14.57 18.68 4.81
N LEU A 253 14.67 19.03 3.53
CA LEU A 253 13.55 18.92 2.60
C LEU A 253 13.32 17.45 2.25
N LEU A 254 12.09 16.97 2.49
CA LEU A 254 11.63 15.72 1.93
C LEU A 254 11.03 16.00 0.55
N PRO A 255 11.31 15.17 -0.46
CA PRO A 255 10.73 15.36 -1.78
C PRO A 255 9.20 15.24 -1.69
N LEU A 256 8.50 16.16 -2.36
CA LEU A 256 7.05 16.08 -2.45
C LEU A 256 6.68 14.91 -3.36
N ILE A 257 5.75 14.07 -2.90
CA ILE A 257 5.37 12.85 -3.62
C ILE A 257 4.87 13.16 -5.02
N LEU A 258 4.06 14.22 -5.18
CA LEU A 258 3.53 14.62 -6.47
C LEU A 258 4.64 15.05 -7.45
N ASP A 259 5.64 15.79 -6.98
CA ASP A 259 6.76 16.23 -7.81
C ASP A 259 7.57 15.03 -8.33
N MET A 260 7.81 14.02 -7.47
CA MET A 260 8.46 12.77 -7.88
C MET A 260 7.64 12.00 -8.92
N LEU A 261 6.31 11.96 -8.77
CA LEU A 261 5.44 11.29 -9.75
C LEU A 261 5.48 11.99 -11.11
N ASP A 262 5.58 13.31 -11.14
CA ASP A 262 5.67 14.08 -12.39
C ASP A 262 6.99 13.81 -13.15
N ARG A 263 8.07 13.43 -12.44
CA ARG A 263 9.34 12.99 -13.07
C ARG A 263 9.21 11.71 -13.90
N LEU A 264 8.18 10.90 -13.66
CA LEU A 264 7.97 9.63 -14.35
C LEU A 264 7.44 9.80 -15.78
N GLN A 265 7.22 11.04 -16.23
CA GLN A 265 6.79 11.36 -17.58
C GLN A 265 7.66 10.67 -18.65
N GLY A 266 6.98 9.94 -19.55
CA GLY A 266 7.61 9.25 -20.68
C GLY A 266 8.34 7.96 -20.29
N ALA A 267 8.30 7.55 -19.03
CA ALA A 267 8.84 6.27 -18.61
C ALA A 267 8.05 5.11 -19.24
N LYS A 268 8.79 4.12 -19.76
CA LYS A 268 8.24 2.92 -20.40
C LYS A 268 8.45 1.65 -19.57
N MET A 269 9.36 1.70 -18.62
CA MET A 269 9.75 0.59 -17.74
C MET A 269 10.03 1.10 -16.35
N PHE A 270 9.64 0.29 -15.37
CA PHE A 270 9.78 0.57 -13.95
C PHE A 270 10.40 -0.63 -13.24
N THR A 271 11.17 -0.35 -12.20
CA THR A 271 11.68 -1.33 -11.24
C THR A 271 11.53 -0.75 -9.84
N LYS A 272 10.79 -1.45 -8.97
CA LYS A 272 10.56 -1.06 -7.58
C LYS A 272 11.44 -1.87 -6.65
N LEU A 273 12.10 -1.18 -5.72
CA LEU A 273 12.96 -1.75 -4.69
C LEU A 273 12.54 -1.21 -3.31
N ASP A 274 12.73 -2.02 -2.27
CA ASP A 274 12.42 -1.70 -0.87
C ASP A 274 13.69 -1.92 -0.04
N CYS A 275 14.16 -0.88 0.65
CA CYS A 275 15.36 -0.96 1.48
C CYS A 275 15.05 -1.75 2.77
N LYS A 276 15.82 -2.81 3.01
CA LYS A 276 15.69 -3.61 4.24
C LYS A 276 16.33 -2.87 5.40
N ASP A 277 15.55 -2.63 6.46
CA ASP A 277 16.01 -2.04 7.72
C ASP A 277 16.83 -0.75 7.51
N ALA A 278 16.39 0.08 6.56
CA ALA A 278 17.18 1.19 6.02
C ALA A 278 17.69 2.16 7.11
N TYR A 279 16.85 2.43 8.12
CA TYR A 279 17.22 3.27 9.26
C TYR A 279 18.36 2.69 10.12
N ASN A 280 18.51 1.36 10.18
CA ASN A 280 19.59 0.72 10.92
C ASN A 280 20.98 0.97 10.27
N ARG A 281 21.01 1.45 9.02
CA ARG A 281 22.24 1.82 8.31
C ARG A 281 22.72 3.23 8.60
N VAL A 282 21.98 4.01 9.39
CA VAL A 282 22.45 5.33 9.83
C VAL A 282 22.76 5.29 11.32
N ARG A 283 24.01 5.57 11.67
CA ARG A 283 24.48 5.57 13.06
C ARG A 283 23.99 6.77 13.84
N ILE A 284 24.03 6.64 15.16
CA ILE A 284 23.79 7.76 16.08
C ILE A 284 25.12 8.44 16.39
N LYS A 285 25.12 9.77 16.34
CA LYS A 285 26.28 10.60 16.65
C LYS A 285 26.87 10.23 18.01
N GLY A 286 28.20 10.20 18.08
CA GLY A 286 28.92 10.01 19.34
C GLY A 286 28.50 11.07 20.37
N GLY A 287 28.08 10.64 21.56
CA GLY A 287 27.55 11.52 22.60
C GLY A 287 26.02 11.55 22.71
N ASP A 288 25.28 11.21 21.65
CA ASP A 288 23.80 11.26 21.66
C ASP A 288 23.14 9.91 21.94
N LYS A 289 23.93 8.82 21.98
CA LYS A 289 23.40 7.45 22.12
C LYS A 289 22.55 7.23 23.39
N TRP A 290 22.90 7.88 24.49
CA TRP A 290 22.17 7.75 25.76
C TRP A 290 20.77 8.40 25.71
N LYS A 291 20.59 9.42 24.86
CA LYS A 291 19.29 10.10 24.65
C LYS A 291 18.25 9.16 24.02
N LYS A 292 18.69 8.09 23.35
CA LYS A 292 17.84 7.02 22.76
C LYS A 292 17.69 5.80 23.66
N ALA A 293 18.01 5.93 24.94
CA ALA A 293 17.76 4.86 25.87
C ALA A 293 16.25 4.60 25.96
N PHE A 294 15.88 3.34 26.13
CA PHE A 294 14.52 2.91 26.35
C PHE A 294 14.44 1.94 27.53
N CYS A 295 13.34 2.01 28.26
CA CYS A 295 13.10 1.21 29.46
C CYS A 295 12.11 0.08 29.20
N THR A 296 12.43 -1.08 29.77
CA THR A 296 11.63 -2.31 29.72
C THR A 296 11.66 -2.99 31.09
N GLN A 297 10.81 -4.00 31.29
CA GLN A 297 10.83 -4.79 32.53
C GLN A 297 12.14 -5.58 32.68
N PHE A 298 12.87 -5.81 31.59
CA PHE A 298 14.16 -6.51 31.56
C PHE A 298 15.37 -5.57 31.67
N GLY A 299 15.14 -4.27 31.90
CA GLY A 299 16.17 -3.25 32.08
C GLY A 299 16.18 -2.17 31.00
N LEU A 300 17.29 -1.44 30.95
CA LEU A 300 17.53 -0.29 30.08
C LEU A 300 18.43 -0.68 28.91
N PHE A 301 18.03 -0.25 27.71
CA PHE A 301 18.72 -0.54 26.47
C PHE A 301 18.83 0.73 25.63
N LYS A 302 19.77 0.78 24.69
CA LYS A 302 19.91 1.87 23.71
C LYS A 302 20.05 1.31 22.31
N TYR A 303 19.52 2.03 21.33
CA TYR A 303 19.78 1.73 19.92
C TYR A 303 21.13 2.30 19.48
N LEU A 304 21.87 1.55 18.64
CA LEU A 304 23.16 1.96 18.08
C LEU A 304 23.03 2.63 16.71
N ALA A 305 21.92 2.40 16.02
CA ALA A 305 21.51 3.04 14.77
C ALA A 305 20.17 3.78 14.94
N ILE A 306 19.66 4.46 13.91
CA ILE A 306 18.39 5.21 13.99
C ILE A 306 17.24 4.23 14.26
N PRO A 307 16.56 4.31 15.42
CA PRO A 307 15.29 3.61 15.60
C PRO A 307 14.14 4.37 14.94
N PHE A 308 13.05 3.64 14.68
CA PHE A 308 11.77 4.27 14.36
C PHE A 308 11.28 5.18 15.51
N GLY A 309 10.49 6.20 15.15
CA GLY A 309 9.81 7.08 16.10
C GLY A 309 10.53 8.39 16.42
N LEU A 310 11.74 8.62 15.92
CA LEU A 310 12.46 9.88 16.12
C LEU A 310 12.07 10.94 15.09
N THR A 311 11.87 12.17 15.55
CA THR A 311 11.33 13.27 14.72
C THR A 311 12.21 13.62 13.52
N ASN A 312 13.54 13.52 13.66
CA ASN A 312 14.51 13.88 12.60
C ASN A 312 15.03 12.67 11.81
N ALA A 313 14.53 11.47 12.09
CA ALA A 313 14.98 10.25 11.40
C ALA A 313 14.72 10.30 9.88
N PRO A 314 13.52 10.68 9.40
CA PRO A 314 13.24 10.78 7.97
C PRO A 314 14.17 11.79 7.26
N ALA A 315 14.36 12.96 7.87
CA ALA A 315 15.24 14.02 7.36
C ALA A 315 16.70 13.55 7.21
N THR A 316 17.22 12.88 8.24
CA THR A 316 18.59 12.35 8.22
C THR A 316 18.74 11.26 7.17
N PHE A 317 17.73 10.39 7.06
CA PHE A 317 17.73 9.30 6.09
C PHE A 317 17.64 9.82 4.65
N GLN A 318 16.81 10.84 4.39
CA GLN A 318 16.75 11.48 3.08
C GLN A 318 18.09 12.11 2.69
N ALA A 319 18.75 12.82 3.59
CA ALA A 319 20.09 13.36 3.33
C ALA A 319 21.12 12.27 2.99
N PHE A 320 20.98 11.08 3.59
CA PHE A 320 21.80 9.92 3.25
C PHE A 320 21.48 9.37 1.85
N ILE A 321 20.20 9.27 1.47
CA ILE A 321 19.78 8.90 0.12
C ILE A 321 20.28 9.88 -0.92
N ASP A 322 20.19 11.19 -0.67
CA ASP A 322 20.64 12.21 -1.60
C ASP A 322 22.16 12.13 -1.84
N LYS A 323 22.92 11.74 -0.81
CA LYS A 323 24.34 11.42 -0.98
C LYS A 323 24.55 10.15 -1.81
N ALA A 324 23.79 9.08 -1.53
CA ALA A 324 23.99 7.78 -2.14
C ALA A 324 23.56 7.72 -3.61
N LEU A 325 22.46 8.39 -3.94
CA LEU A 325 21.79 8.32 -5.24
C LEU A 325 21.64 9.67 -5.93
N GLY A 326 22.16 10.77 -5.37
CA GLY A 326 21.94 12.12 -5.90
C GLY A 326 22.28 12.34 -7.37
N LYS A 327 23.25 11.58 -7.91
CA LYS A 327 23.58 11.62 -9.35
C LYS A 327 22.50 11.05 -10.27
N PHE A 328 21.58 10.26 -9.70
CA PHE A 328 20.55 9.50 -10.41
C PHE A 328 19.14 9.99 -10.07
N LEU A 329 18.97 10.68 -8.92
CA LEU A 329 17.69 11.21 -8.45
C LEU A 329 17.03 12.08 -9.51
N ASP A 330 15.73 11.89 -9.70
CA ASP A 330 14.86 12.57 -10.66
C ASP A 330 15.25 12.41 -12.14
N ILE A 331 16.30 11.65 -12.45
CA ILE A 331 16.75 11.35 -13.82
C ILE A 331 16.38 9.91 -14.21
N ILE A 332 16.77 8.94 -13.38
CA ILE A 332 16.50 7.52 -13.59
C ILE A 332 15.90 6.83 -12.35
N VAL A 333 15.88 7.50 -11.19
CA VAL A 333 15.33 6.95 -9.95
C VAL A 333 14.63 8.05 -9.14
N VAL A 334 13.48 7.72 -8.56
CA VAL A 334 12.83 8.52 -7.51
C VAL A 334 12.83 7.73 -6.21
N VAL A 335 13.06 8.40 -5.10
CA VAL A 335 13.19 7.76 -3.79
C VAL A 335 12.40 8.54 -2.76
N TYR A 336 11.55 7.82 -2.03
CA TYR A 336 10.88 8.35 -0.86
C TYR A 336 11.20 7.45 0.33
N LEU A 337 12.09 7.92 1.20
CA LEU A 337 12.59 7.15 2.32
C LEU A 337 13.08 5.77 1.84
N ASP A 338 12.52 4.69 2.36
CA ASP A 338 12.87 3.30 2.07
C ASP A 338 12.34 2.77 0.72
N ASN A 339 11.46 3.51 0.04
CA ASN A 339 10.86 3.11 -1.23
C ASN A 339 11.64 3.72 -2.40
N ILE A 340 12.24 2.86 -3.22
CA ILE A 340 13.04 3.26 -4.39
C ILE A 340 12.29 2.81 -5.66
N LEU A 341 12.11 3.73 -6.60
CA LEU A 341 11.52 3.44 -7.91
C LEU A 341 12.45 3.90 -9.02
N ILE A 342 13.00 2.93 -9.74
CA ILE A 342 13.83 3.15 -10.93
C ILE A 342 12.88 3.20 -12.13
N PHE A 343 13.06 4.19 -12.99
CA PHE A 343 12.24 4.38 -14.18
C PHE A 343 13.11 4.68 -15.40
N SER A 344 12.62 4.35 -16.59
CA SER A 344 13.39 4.57 -17.82
C SER A 344 12.49 4.84 -19.02
N LYS A 345 12.84 5.87 -19.80
CA LYS A 345 12.14 6.22 -21.05
C LYS A 345 12.42 5.24 -22.20
N ASP A 346 13.55 4.55 -22.12
CA ASP A 346 13.98 3.52 -23.06
C ASP A 346 14.05 2.16 -22.36
N LYS A 347 13.38 1.15 -22.94
CA LYS A 347 13.35 -0.21 -22.40
C LYS A 347 14.73 -0.88 -22.47
N THR A 348 15.53 -0.57 -23.49
CA THR A 348 16.84 -1.19 -23.71
C THR A 348 17.86 -0.73 -22.66
N LYS A 349 17.80 0.54 -22.26
CA LYS A 349 18.66 1.14 -21.24
C LYS A 349 18.23 0.82 -19.81
N HIS A 350 17.01 0.32 -19.60
CA HIS A 350 16.48 0.10 -18.26
C HIS A 350 17.36 -0.84 -17.43
N LYS A 351 17.88 -1.91 -18.04
CA LYS A 351 18.80 -2.84 -17.37
C LYS A 351 20.07 -2.14 -16.86
N GLU A 352 20.64 -1.25 -17.67
CA GLU A 352 21.82 -0.49 -17.29
C GLU A 352 21.52 0.49 -16.16
N HIS A 353 20.37 1.19 -16.20
CA HIS A 353 19.94 2.07 -15.11
C HIS A 353 19.74 1.30 -13.80
N VAL A 354 19.14 0.12 -13.84
CA VAL A 354 19.00 -0.77 -12.68
C VAL A 354 20.38 -1.12 -12.13
N ARG A 355 21.32 -1.55 -12.98
CA ARG A 355 22.69 -1.89 -12.58
C ARG A 355 23.43 -0.71 -11.95
N GLN A 356 23.27 0.51 -12.47
CA GLN A 356 23.88 1.72 -11.92
C GLN A 356 23.37 2.03 -10.51
N VAL A 357 22.05 1.96 -10.32
CA VAL A 357 21.43 2.19 -9.01
C VAL A 357 21.82 1.09 -8.01
N LEU A 358 21.77 -0.18 -8.39
CA LEU A 358 22.20 -1.29 -7.52
C LEU A 358 23.69 -1.17 -7.14
N THR A 359 24.55 -0.74 -8.06
CA THR A 359 25.96 -0.48 -7.79
C THR A 359 26.14 0.67 -6.78
N ALA A 360 25.36 1.74 -6.90
CA ALA A 360 25.39 2.84 -5.96
C ALA A 360 24.90 2.42 -4.57
N LEU A 361 23.81 1.65 -4.49
CA LEU A 361 23.31 1.09 -3.23
C LEU A 361 24.35 0.20 -2.55
N ARG A 362 25.00 -0.70 -3.30
CA ARG A 362 26.10 -1.54 -2.81
C ARG A 362 27.26 -0.72 -2.25
N ARG A 363 27.69 0.34 -2.95
CA ARG A 363 28.78 1.23 -2.49
C ARG A 363 28.47 1.93 -1.17
N HIS A 364 27.20 2.15 -0.88
CA HIS A 364 26.72 2.81 0.33
C HIS A 364 26.15 1.84 1.37
N ASP A 365 26.40 0.53 1.22
CA ASP A 365 25.95 -0.52 2.16
C ASP A 365 24.43 -0.53 2.41
N LEU A 366 23.64 -0.15 1.38
CA LEU A 366 22.18 -0.19 1.41
C LEU A 366 21.68 -1.54 0.92
N HIS A 367 21.05 -2.28 1.82
CA HIS A 367 20.54 -3.63 1.56
C HIS A 367 19.07 -3.60 1.15
N LEU A 368 18.67 -4.56 0.32
CA LEU A 368 17.33 -4.65 -0.24
C LEU A 368 16.53 -5.82 0.35
N LYS A 369 15.22 -5.64 0.44
CA LYS A 369 14.30 -6.66 0.95
C LYS A 369 13.84 -7.58 -0.18
N ILE A 370 14.14 -8.87 -0.05
CA ILE A 370 13.81 -9.88 -1.08
C ILE A 370 12.29 -10.01 -1.32
N SER A 371 11.45 -9.75 -0.33
CA SER A 371 10.03 -10.08 -0.43
C SER A 371 9.15 -9.03 -1.15
N LYS A 372 9.72 -7.95 -1.72
CA LYS A 372 8.94 -6.75 -2.12
C LYS A 372 9.41 -6.02 -3.39
N TYR A 373 10.30 -6.61 -4.18
CA TYR A 373 10.73 -5.99 -5.43
C TYR A 373 9.80 -6.33 -6.61
N ALA A 374 9.87 -5.51 -7.65
CA ALA A 374 9.26 -5.82 -8.94
C ALA A 374 10.14 -5.22 -10.05
N PHE A 375 10.62 -6.03 -10.99
CA PHE A 375 11.59 -5.63 -12.00
C PHE A 375 10.99 -5.61 -13.41
N ASN A 376 11.43 -4.65 -14.23
CA ASN A 376 11.12 -4.57 -15.66
C ASN A 376 9.61 -4.61 -15.97
N ILE A 377 8.80 -3.92 -15.18
CA ILE A 377 7.34 -3.87 -15.33
C ILE A 377 6.89 -2.58 -16.02
N THR A 378 5.77 -2.63 -16.75
CA THR A 378 5.12 -1.45 -17.34
C THR A 378 4.19 -0.73 -16.37
N GLU A 379 3.86 -1.37 -15.26
CA GLU A 379 2.91 -0.88 -14.28
C GLU A 379 3.32 -1.30 -12.87
N VAL A 380 3.26 -0.37 -11.91
CA VAL A 380 3.83 -0.52 -10.57
C VAL A 380 3.03 0.23 -9.52
N ASP A 381 2.90 -0.35 -8.33
CA ASP A 381 2.33 0.32 -7.16
C ASP A 381 3.44 1.08 -6.41
N PHE A 382 3.30 2.40 -6.21
CA PHE A 382 4.29 3.21 -5.50
C PHE A 382 3.60 4.34 -4.71
N LEU A 383 3.90 4.44 -3.41
CA LEU A 383 3.41 5.49 -2.50
C LEU A 383 1.88 5.69 -2.47
N GLY A 384 1.10 4.61 -2.65
CA GLY A 384 -0.37 4.68 -2.67
C GLY A 384 -0.95 5.09 -4.02
N PHE A 385 -0.10 5.21 -5.04
CA PHE A 385 -0.47 5.36 -6.43
C PHE A 385 -0.14 4.09 -7.18
N LYS A 386 -0.86 3.91 -8.26
CA LYS A 386 -0.59 2.91 -9.27
C LYS A 386 -0.14 3.66 -10.51
N ILE A 387 0.99 3.26 -11.07
CA ILE A 387 1.73 4.05 -12.05
C ILE A 387 1.95 3.16 -13.24
N ASN A 388 1.61 3.63 -14.44
CA ASN A 388 1.93 2.94 -15.67
C ASN A 388 2.59 3.89 -16.68
N THR A 389 2.82 3.41 -17.89
CA THR A 389 3.46 4.18 -18.98
C THR A 389 2.58 5.30 -19.53
N VAL A 390 1.29 5.28 -19.23
CA VAL A 390 0.28 6.20 -19.74
C VAL A 390 0.00 7.32 -18.75
N GLY A 391 0.00 7.01 -17.46
CA GLY A 391 -0.32 7.96 -16.41
C GLY A 391 -0.32 7.34 -15.02
N ILE A 392 -0.99 8.05 -14.11
CA ILE A 392 -1.03 7.75 -12.68
C ILE A 392 -2.49 7.60 -12.26
N TYR A 393 -2.76 6.62 -11.41
CA TYR A 393 -4.05 6.42 -10.79
C TYR A 393 -3.90 6.18 -9.28
N ILE A 394 -4.98 6.42 -8.54
CA ILE A 394 -5.04 6.07 -7.12
C ILE A 394 -5.05 4.54 -7.02
N ASP A 395 -4.28 3.98 -6.09
CA ASP A 395 -4.29 2.55 -5.82
C ASP A 395 -5.73 2.03 -5.59
N PRO A 396 -6.22 1.04 -6.37
CA PRO A 396 -7.57 0.49 -6.24
C PRO A 396 -7.91 0.03 -4.81
N GLU A 397 -6.92 -0.44 -4.04
CA GLU A 397 -7.11 -0.84 -2.65
C GLU A 397 -7.45 0.35 -1.75
N ARG A 398 -6.88 1.53 -2.04
CA ARG A 398 -7.21 2.78 -1.34
C ARG A 398 -8.61 3.27 -1.73
N ILE A 399 -8.97 3.16 -3.00
CA ILE A 399 -10.33 3.48 -3.47
C ILE A 399 -11.35 2.56 -2.78
N ARG A 400 -11.06 1.25 -2.69
CA ARG A 400 -11.92 0.28 -2.01
C ARG A 400 -12.12 0.65 -0.53
N ALA A 401 -11.04 0.97 0.17
CA ALA A 401 -11.11 1.39 1.57
C ALA A 401 -11.99 2.65 1.77
N VAL A 402 -11.93 3.62 0.84
CA VAL A 402 -12.81 4.80 0.88
C VAL A 402 -14.27 4.43 0.59
N LYS A 403 -14.50 3.57 -0.41
CA LYS A 403 -15.84 3.12 -0.81
C LYS A 403 -16.54 2.36 0.31
N GLU A 404 -15.83 1.50 1.03
CA GLU A 404 -16.33 0.69 2.15
C GLU A 404 -16.34 1.47 3.48
N GLY A 405 -15.57 2.56 3.56
CA GLY A 405 -15.43 3.38 4.76
C GLY A 405 -16.76 3.96 5.25
N GLN A 406 -16.97 3.86 6.56
CA GLN A 406 -18.14 4.45 7.24
C GLN A 406 -17.97 5.97 7.41
N PRO A 407 -19.08 6.72 7.57
CA PRO A 407 -19.01 8.13 7.91
C PRO A 407 -18.26 8.36 9.23
N PRO A 408 -17.46 9.43 9.35
CA PRO A 408 -16.68 9.71 10.56
C PRO A 408 -17.60 10.00 11.75
N ALA A 409 -17.38 9.29 12.86
CA ALA A 409 -18.18 9.40 14.08
C ALA A 409 -17.66 10.44 15.08
N ASN A 410 -16.46 10.98 14.84
CA ASN A 410 -15.84 12.00 15.68
C ASN A 410 -14.90 12.91 14.88
N VAL A 411 -14.46 14.00 15.52
CA VAL A 411 -13.56 15.01 14.93
C VAL A 411 -12.25 14.39 14.46
N HIS A 412 -11.70 13.43 15.20
CA HIS A 412 -10.44 12.79 14.85
C HIS A 412 -10.57 11.95 13.57
N GLU A 413 -11.61 11.12 13.47
CA GLU A 413 -11.92 10.35 12.25
C GLU A 413 -12.19 11.28 11.05
N LEU A 414 -12.87 12.40 11.27
CA LEU A 414 -13.07 13.40 10.23
C LEU A 414 -11.76 14.02 9.76
N GLN A 415 -10.85 14.36 10.68
CA GLN A 415 -9.51 14.88 10.34
C GLN A 415 -8.68 13.83 9.58
N VAL A 416 -8.75 12.56 9.98
CA VAL A 416 -8.07 11.46 9.27
C VAL A 416 -8.62 11.31 7.85
N PHE A 417 -9.95 11.31 7.68
CA PHE A 417 -10.58 11.23 6.37
C PHE A 417 -10.23 12.43 5.48
N LEU A 418 -10.30 13.66 6.02
CA LEU A 418 -9.94 14.86 5.26
C LEU A 418 -8.46 14.90 4.92
N GLY A 419 -7.57 14.44 5.81
CA GLY A 419 -6.14 14.30 5.53
C GLY A 419 -5.88 13.33 4.39
N PHE A 420 -6.53 12.16 4.40
CA PHE A 420 -6.52 11.22 3.28
C PHE A 420 -7.04 11.86 2.00
N ALA A 421 -8.19 12.53 2.06
CA ALA A 421 -8.83 13.08 0.88
C ALA A 421 -8.01 14.20 0.25
N ASN A 422 -7.35 15.01 1.10
CA ASN A 422 -6.45 16.07 0.68
C ASN A 422 -5.19 15.52 0.00
N PHE A 423 -4.66 14.37 0.46
CA PHE A 423 -3.50 13.73 -0.19
C PHE A 423 -3.75 13.39 -1.67
N PHE A 424 -4.98 13.03 -2.00
CA PHE A 424 -5.40 12.65 -3.35
C PHE A 424 -6.22 13.73 -4.07
N CYS A 425 -6.28 14.96 -3.55
CA CYS A 425 -7.15 16.01 -4.10
C CYS A 425 -6.86 16.35 -5.58
N ARG A 426 -5.61 16.15 -6.04
CA ARG A 426 -5.20 16.31 -7.45
C ARG A 426 -5.97 15.41 -8.44
N PHE A 427 -6.68 14.39 -7.97
CA PHE A 427 -7.51 13.49 -8.78
C PHE A 427 -9.00 13.87 -8.75
N ILE A 428 -9.39 14.85 -7.92
CA ILE A 428 -10.79 15.20 -7.66
C ILE A 428 -11.08 16.59 -8.22
N ARG A 429 -12.01 16.66 -9.18
CA ARG A 429 -12.57 17.93 -9.67
C ARG A 429 -13.25 18.70 -8.53
N ASN A 430 -12.93 19.98 -8.42
CA ASN A 430 -13.56 20.90 -7.45
C ASN A 430 -13.48 20.42 -5.99
N TYR A 431 -12.43 19.68 -5.61
CA TYR A 431 -12.28 19.10 -4.27
C TYR A 431 -12.60 20.06 -3.12
N SER A 432 -12.09 21.29 -3.16
CA SER A 432 -12.29 22.28 -2.08
C SER A 432 -13.76 22.66 -1.90
N GLN A 433 -14.55 22.66 -2.98
CA GLN A 433 -15.99 22.92 -2.92
C GLN A 433 -16.71 21.74 -2.26
N ILE A 434 -16.42 20.52 -2.70
CA ILE A 434 -17.04 19.30 -2.18
C ILE A 434 -16.67 19.10 -0.69
N ALA A 435 -15.41 19.34 -0.32
CA ALA A 435 -14.92 19.16 1.05
C ALA A 435 -15.29 20.32 2.00
N ALA A 436 -15.82 21.44 1.49
CA ALA A 436 -16.09 22.63 2.31
C ALA A 436 -17.05 22.38 3.50
N PRO A 437 -18.19 21.67 3.33
CA PRO A 437 -19.09 21.38 4.45
C PRO A 437 -18.41 20.58 5.57
N LEU A 438 -17.56 19.61 5.20
CA LEU A 438 -16.79 18.79 6.14
C LEU A 438 -15.71 19.60 6.86
N LEU A 439 -14.95 20.42 6.13
CA LEU A 439 -13.94 21.31 6.71
C LEU A 439 -14.55 22.34 7.67
N ASN A 440 -15.78 22.79 7.42
CA ASN A 440 -16.47 23.72 8.30
C ASN A 440 -16.83 23.11 9.67
N LEU A 441 -16.99 21.79 9.75
CA LEU A 441 -17.22 21.11 11.04
C LEU A 441 -15.97 21.12 11.94
N LEU A 442 -14.78 21.28 11.37
CA LEU A 442 -13.52 21.40 12.11
C LEU A 442 -13.27 22.82 12.65
N LYS A 443 -14.05 23.83 12.23
CA LYS A 443 -13.93 25.21 12.71
C LYS A 443 -14.54 25.36 14.12
N THR A 444 -13.75 25.85 15.07
CA THR A 444 -14.18 26.06 16.47
C THR A 444 -14.78 27.46 16.71
N GLY A 445 -15.51 27.61 17.83
CA GLY A 445 -16.60 28.57 18.05
C GLY A 445 -16.39 30.09 17.89
N LYS A 446 -15.18 30.59 17.60
CA LYS A 446 -15.01 32.01 17.22
C LYS A 446 -15.49 32.28 15.78
N ASP A 447 -15.40 31.30 14.90
CA ASP A 447 -15.79 31.42 13.49
C ASP A 447 -17.28 31.14 13.24
N LYS A 448 -17.95 30.44 14.17
CA LYS A 448 -19.39 30.13 14.06
C LYS A 448 -20.28 31.38 14.21
N LYS A 449 -19.86 32.37 15.03
CA LYS A 449 -20.60 33.64 15.19
C LYS A 449 -20.59 34.53 13.94
N LYS A 450 -19.58 34.39 13.06
CA LYS A 450 -19.48 35.17 11.83
C LYS A 450 -20.37 34.66 10.68
N MET A 451 -20.86 33.42 10.77
CA MET A 451 -21.55 32.73 9.66
C MET A 451 -23.07 32.55 9.86
N GLY A 452 -23.68 33.20 10.86
CA GLY A 452 -25.15 33.22 10.99
C GLY A 452 -25.85 31.87 11.22
N ILE A 453 -25.12 30.81 11.59
CA ILE A 453 -25.74 29.54 11.98
C ILE A 453 -26.15 29.64 13.45
N GLY A 454 -27.39 30.05 13.68
CA GLY A 454 -28.02 30.02 15.00
C GLY A 454 -28.25 28.58 15.44
N VAL A 455 -27.34 28.03 16.25
CA VAL A 455 -27.64 26.85 17.05
C VAL A 455 -28.21 27.37 18.37
N GLN A 456 -29.48 27.07 18.63
CA GLN A 456 -30.09 27.29 19.94
C GLN A 456 -29.28 26.50 20.98
N GLN A 457 -28.56 27.22 21.84
CA GLN A 457 -28.00 26.65 23.06
C GLN A 457 -29.13 26.52 24.08
N THR A 458 -29.67 25.31 24.23
CA THR A 458 -30.42 24.97 25.44
C THR A 458 -29.46 24.60 26.57
N THR A 459 -29.27 25.59 27.44
CA THR A 459 -29.24 25.51 28.90
C THR A 459 -28.11 24.70 29.59
N VAL A 460 -27.13 25.47 30.08
CA VAL A 460 -26.55 25.47 31.44
C VAL A 460 -26.67 24.19 32.27
N VAL A 461 -25.52 23.58 32.62
CA VAL A 461 -25.37 22.73 33.81
C VAL A 461 -24.32 23.38 34.72
N PRO A 462 -24.60 23.60 36.02
CA PRO A 462 -23.66 24.23 36.95
C PRO A 462 -22.47 23.33 37.30
N THR A 463 -21.38 23.98 37.68
CA THR A 463 -20.13 23.44 38.18
C THR A 463 -20.33 22.50 39.38
N ASN A 464 -19.53 21.42 39.41
CA ASN A 464 -19.29 20.48 40.52
C ASN A 464 -20.21 19.24 40.64
N VAL A 465 -20.07 18.29 39.71
CA VAL A 465 -20.05 16.84 40.00
C VAL A 465 -19.17 16.19 38.93
N VAL A 466 -18.26 15.28 39.32
CA VAL A 466 -17.57 14.38 38.39
C VAL A 466 -18.49 13.19 38.13
N PRO A 467 -18.84 12.87 36.86
CA PRO A 467 -19.20 11.52 36.50
C PRO A 467 -18.18 10.93 35.52
N ALA A 468 -17.68 9.77 35.89
CA ALA A 468 -17.08 8.81 34.97
C ALA A 468 -18.05 8.48 33.83
N ASN A 469 -17.50 8.24 32.63
CA ASN A 469 -18.19 7.73 31.44
C ASN A 469 -19.25 8.65 30.80
N VAL A 470 -18.85 9.88 30.45
CA VAL A 470 -19.58 10.63 29.41
C VAL A 470 -19.16 10.10 28.04
N ILE A 471 -19.99 9.27 27.42
CA ILE A 471 -19.92 9.01 25.98
C ILE A 471 -20.11 10.38 25.31
N PRO A 472 -19.15 10.90 24.52
CA PRO A 472 -19.34 12.16 23.82
C PRO A 472 -20.61 12.08 22.98
N ALA A 473 -21.46 13.11 23.02
CA ALA A 473 -22.62 13.18 22.14
C ALA A 473 -22.19 12.90 20.69
N PRO A 474 -22.93 12.08 19.93
CA PRO A 474 -22.55 11.69 18.57
C PRO A 474 -22.26 12.95 17.77
N PHE A 475 -21.05 13.04 17.20
CA PHE A 475 -20.67 14.13 16.33
C PHE A 475 -21.70 14.21 15.19
N PRO A 476 -22.63 15.19 15.19
CA PRO A 476 -23.70 15.16 14.22
C PRO A 476 -23.13 15.72 12.92
N LEU A 477 -22.85 14.82 11.98
CA LEU A 477 -22.67 15.21 10.59
C LEU A 477 -23.99 15.83 10.12
N SER A 478 -24.01 17.14 9.89
CA SER A 478 -25.13 17.82 9.23
C SER A 478 -25.44 17.14 7.89
N GLU A 479 -26.68 17.25 7.38
CA GLU A 479 -27.05 16.69 6.07
C GLU A 479 -26.07 17.11 4.96
N ALA A 480 -25.74 18.41 4.87
CA ALA A 480 -24.77 18.93 3.92
C ALA A 480 -23.35 18.31 4.05
N ALA A 481 -22.96 17.92 5.27
CA ALA A 481 -21.67 17.25 5.51
C ALA A 481 -21.73 15.77 5.13
N MET A 482 -22.87 15.11 5.33
CA MET A 482 -23.11 13.74 4.88
C MET A 482 -23.16 13.66 3.35
N GLU A 483 -23.79 14.63 2.70
CA GLU A 483 -23.79 14.77 1.24
C GLU A 483 -22.39 15.01 0.70
N ALA A 484 -21.63 15.94 1.30
CA ALA A 484 -20.23 16.16 0.96
C ALA A 484 -19.37 14.89 1.12
N PHE A 485 -19.59 14.11 2.17
CA PHE A 485 -18.91 12.84 2.38
C PHE A 485 -19.24 11.83 1.27
N LYS A 486 -20.51 11.66 0.92
CA LYS A 486 -20.95 10.79 -0.19
C LYS A 486 -20.38 11.25 -1.53
N ALA A 487 -20.44 12.55 -1.82
CA ALA A 487 -19.90 13.13 -3.05
C ALA A 487 -18.38 12.93 -3.16
N LEU A 488 -17.62 13.05 -2.06
CA LEU A 488 -16.20 12.72 -2.07
C LEU A 488 -15.97 11.23 -2.33
N LYS A 489 -16.75 10.32 -1.73
CA LYS A 489 -16.64 8.88 -2.00
C LYS A 489 -16.89 8.57 -3.48
N GLU A 490 -17.94 9.16 -4.05
CA GLU A 490 -18.26 9.03 -5.47
C GLU A 490 -17.14 9.57 -6.37
N ALA A 491 -16.60 10.75 -6.03
CA ALA A 491 -15.48 11.35 -6.75
C ALA A 491 -14.21 10.48 -6.69
N PHE A 492 -13.93 9.82 -5.57
CA PHE A 492 -12.84 8.84 -5.46
C PHE A 492 -13.06 7.60 -6.32
N THR A 493 -14.29 7.09 -6.37
CA THR A 493 -14.61 5.89 -7.16
C THR A 493 -14.68 6.15 -8.67
N SER A 494 -14.93 7.40 -9.06
CA SER A 494 -14.95 7.86 -10.45
C SER A 494 -13.67 8.61 -10.85
N ALA A 495 -12.67 8.64 -9.96
CA ALA A 495 -11.43 9.37 -10.17
C ALA A 495 -10.74 8.87 -11.46
N PRO A 496 -10.45 9.77 -12.41
CA PRO A 496 -9.87 9.37 -13.68
C PRO A 496 -8.38 9.08 -13.55
N LEU A 497 -7.84 8.34 -14.53
CA LEU A 497 -6.41 8.28 -14.76
C LEU A 497 -5.91 9.68 -15.15
N LEU A 498 -4.89 10.17 -14.45
CA LEU A 498 -4.19 11.39 -14.80
C LEU A 498 -3.09 11.08 -15.80
N ARG A 499 -3.11 11.71 -16.96
CA ARG A 499 -2.05 11.60 -17.97
C ARG A 499 -0.81 12.34 -17.49
N TYR A 500 0.37 11.87 -17.89
CA TYR A 500 1.57 12.68 -17.77
C TYR A 500 1.43 13.92 -18.64
N PHE A 501 1.92 15.05 -18.13
CA PHE A 501 2.04 16.27 -18.92
C PHE A 501 2.94 16.03 -20.14
N ASP A 502 2.67 16.68 -21.26
CA ASP A 502 3.48 16.62 -22.47
C ASP A 502 3.63 18.03 -23.04
N GLU A 503 4.84 18.59 -22.97
CA GLU A 503 5.13 19.97 -23.38
C GLU A 503 4.80 20.27 -24.85
N ASN A 504 4.75 19.23 -25.69
CA ASN A 504 4.50 19.38 -27.13
C ASN A 504 3.01 19.32 -27.48
N LYS A 505 2.12 19.09 -26.50
CA LYS A 505 0.68 18.97 -26.73
C LYS A 505 -0.07 20.24 -26.34
N PRO A 506 -1.12 20.62 -27.09
CA PRO A 506 -2.01 21.70 -26.72
C PRO A 506 -2.54 21.54 -25.30
N ILE A 507 -2.53 22.66 -24.57
CA ILE A 507 -2.99 22.73 -23.19
C ILE A 507 -4.34 23.43 -23.16
N ARG A 508 -5.27 22.90 -22.37
CA ARG A 508 -6.52 23.55 -22.02
C ARG A 508 -6.66 23.60 -20.50
N VAL A 509 -6.86 24.81 -19.99
CA VAL A 509 -7.19 25.04 -18.59
C VAL A 509 -8.64 25.46 -18.51
N GLU A 510 -9.45 24.66 -17.85
CA GLU A 510 -10.85 25.00 -17.52
C GLU A 510 -10.90 25.40 -16.05
N THR A 511 -11.35 26.62 -15.78
CA THR A 511 -11.48 27.13 -14.41
C THR A 511 -12.93 27.39 -14.08
N ASP A 512 -13.30 27.08 -12.85
CA ASP A 512 -14.60 27.41 -12.28
C ASP A 512 -14.39 27.98 -10.87
N THR A 513 -15.22 28.92 -10.48
CA THR A 513 -15.11 29.61 -9.20
C THR A 513 -16.46 29.70 -8.55
N SER A 514 -16.54 29.29 -7.28
CA SER A 514 -17.68 29.56 -6.42
C SER A 514 -17.34 30.68 -5.45
N ALA A 515 -18.34 31.15 -4.71
CA ALA A 515 -18.17 32.14 -3.65
C ALA A 515 -17.14 31.75 -2.57
N PHE A 516 -16.74 30.48 -2.50
CA PHE A 516 -15.88 29.94 -1.44
C PHE A 516 -14.60 29.25 -1.94
N ALA A 517 -14.51 28.87 -3.21
CA ALA A 517 -13.36 28.13 -3.72
C ALA A 517 -13.22 28.23 -5.25
N ILE A 518 -11.97 28.15 -5.70
CA ILE A 518 -11.57 28.04 -7.10
C ILE A 518 -11.29 26.56 -7.40
N GLY A 519 -11.78 26.11 -8.55
CA GLY A 519 -11.48 24.82 -9.15
C GLY A 519 -10.84 25.03 -10.53
N GLY A 520 -9.96 24.11 -10.90
CA GLY A 520 -9.34 24.11 -12.22
C GLY A 520 -9.08 22.68 -12.69
N ILE A 521 -9.14 22.47 -14.00
CA ILE A 521 -8.70 21.25 -14.64
C ILE A 521 -7.69 21.62 -15.72
N LEU A 522 -6.51 21.00 -15.63
CA LEU A 522 -5.54 20.99 -16.71
C LEU A 522 -5.79 19.75 -17.57
N THR A 523 -6.14 19.95 -18.84
CA THR A 523 -6.31 18.87 -19.82
C THR A 523 -5.37 19.07 -21.01
N GLN A 524 -4.97 17.96 -21.64
CA GLN A 524 -4.21 17.99 -22.88
C GLN A 524 -4.83 17.06 -23.92
N TRP A 525 -4.51 17.32 -25.18
CA TRP A 525 -5.09 16.65 -26.34
C TRP A 525 -4.36 15.35 -26.66
N PHE A 526 -4.97 14.21 -26.32
CA PHE A 526 -4.39 12.88 -26.52
C PHE A 526 -5.24 12.03 -27.46
N GLU A 527 -4.59 11.16 -28.22
CA GLU A 527 -5.25 10.12 -29.01
C GLU A 527 -5.47 8.86 -28.16
N VAL A 528 -6.69 8.34 -28.18
CA VAL A 528 -7.10 7.08 -27.55
C VAL A 528 -7.95 6.32 -28.55
N ASN A 529 -7.56 5.09 -28.87
CA ASN A 529 -8.29 4.22 -29.80
C ASN A 529 -8.60 4.89 -31.16
N GLY A 530 -7.67 5.68 -31.71
CA GLY A 530 -7.85 6.38 -32.99
C GLY A 530 -8.65 7.69 -32.92
N HIS A 531 -9.10 8.11 -31.73
CA HIS A 531 -9.88 9.33 -31.54
C HIS A 531 -9.18 10.31 -30.60
N LEU A 532 -9.35 11.60 -30.86
CA LEU A 532 -8.73 12.66 -30.07
C LEU A 532 -9.64 13.09 -28.91
N HIS A 533 -9.07 13.14 -27.71
CA HIS A 533 -9.77 13.47 -26.47
C HIS A 533 -8.96 14.47 -25.62
N TRP A 534 -9.65 15.40 -24.96
CA TRP A 534 -9.08 16.18 -23.86
C TRP A 534 -9.05 15.29 -22.61
N LEU A 535 -7.86 14.88 -22.18
CA LEU A 535 -7.69 14.04 -20.99
C LEU A 535 -7.06 14.84 -19.85
N PRO A 536 -7.46 14.56 -18.59
CA PRO A 536 -6.94 15.28 -17.43
C PRO A 536 -5.48 14.94 -17.17
N VAL A 537 -4.68 15.97 -16.91
CA VAL A 537 -3.30 15.88 -16.43
C VAL A 537 -3.25 16.18 -14.93
N ALA A 538 -3.99 17.20 -14.49
CA ALA A 538 -4.10 17.56 -13.09
C ALA A 538 -5.42 18.28 -12.79
N TYR A 539 -5.93 18.08 -11.58
CA TYR A 539 -6.97 18.92 -10.99
C TYR A 539 -6.35 19.90 -10.00
N TYR A 540 -6.81 21.13 -10.03
CA TYR A 540 -6.47 22.17 -9.07
C TYR A 540 -7.70 22.54 -8.26
N SER A 541 -7.51 22.74 -6.96
CA SER A 541 -8.56 23.29 -6.13
C SER A 541 -7.96 24.08 -4.98
N LYS A 542 -8.49 25.29 -4.77
CA LYS A 542 -8.07 26.18 -3.68
C LYS A 542 -9.30 26.79 -3.03
N LYS A 543 -9.37 26.70 -1.70
CA LYS A 543 -10.32 27.48 -0.91
C LYS A 543 -9.92 28.96 -0.92
N LEU A 544 -10.89 29.84 -1.13
CA LEU A 544 -10.67 31.27 -1.04
C LEU A 544 -10.39 31.68 0.42
N LEU A 545 -9.46 32.62 0.59
CA LEU A 545 -9.25 33.30 1.86
C LEU A 545 -10.49 34.09 2.26
N ASP A 546 -10.68 34.34 3.55
CA ASP A 546 -11.83 35.12 4.04
C ASP A 546 -11.89 36.55 3.46
N THR A 547 -10.76 37.08 3.01
CA THR A 547 -10.68 38.35 2.27
C THR A 547 -11.04 38.19 0.79
N GLU A 548 -10.65 37.07 0.17
CA GLU A 548 -10.93 36.77 -1.24
C GLU A 548 -12.42 36.47 -1.46
N THR A 549 -13.12 35.89 -0.47
CA THR A 549 -14.58 35.63 -0.55
C THR A 549 -15.42 36.92 -0.54
N GLN A 550 -14.86 38.04 -0.10
CA GLN A 550 -15.52 39.34 -0.02
C GLN A 550 -15.37 40.18 -1.30
N TYR A 551 -14.61 39.69 -2.29
CA TYR A 551 -14.48 40.37 -3.57
C TYR A 551 -15.83 40.41 -4.29
N VAL A 552 -16.14 41.56 -4.91
CA VAL A 552 -17.38 41.72 -5.69
C VAL A 552 -17.26 40.88 -6.96
N TRP A 553 -18.10 39.86 -7.07
CA TRP A 553 -18.13 38.95 -8.21
C TRP A 553 -18.85 39.62 -9.40
N PHE A 554 -18.20 39.67 -10.56
CA PHE A 554 -18.80 40.21 -11.80
C PHE A 554 -19.81 39.27 -12.46
N MET A 555 -20.12 38.11 -11.88
CA MET A 555 -21.10 37.18 -12.43
C MET A 555 -22.41 37.26 -11.66
N THR A 556 -23.40 37.90 -12.32
CA THR A 556 -24.84 37.91 -12.02
C THR A 556 -25.33 38.72 -10.80
N THR A 557 -25.58 40.02 -11.02
CA THR A 557 -26.78 40.67 -10.47
C THR A 557 -27.52 41.37 -11.62
N PRO A 558 -28.76 40.96 -11.98
CA PRO A 558 -29.59 41.72 -12.93
C PRO A 558 -30.12 43.04 -12.34
N ASN A 559 -29.85 43.34 -11.06
CA ASN A 559 -30.50 44.42 -10.31
C ASN A 559 -29.52 45.28 -9.52
N LEU A 560 -28.42 45.72 -10.14
CA LEU A 560 -27.77 46.94 -9.68
C LEU A 560 -28.55 48.13 -10.24
N SER A 561 -29.52 48.62 -9.47
CA SER A 561 -30.12 49.93 -9.73
C SER A 561 -29.00 50.98 -9.83
N ARG A 562 -29.10 51.85 -10.84
CA ARG A 562 -28.14 52.92 -11.23
C ARG A 562 -27.68 53.90 -10.13
N ARG A 563 -28.00 53.68 -8.85
CA ARG A 563 -27.72 54.60 -7.74
C ARG A 563 -26.44 54.32 -6.94
N GLN A 564 -25.67 53.27 -7.24
CA GLN A 564 -24.40 52.99 -6.53
C GLN A 564 -23.13 53.18 -7.37
N LEU A 565 -23.22 53.91 -8.48
CA LEU A 565 -22.05 54.35 -9.26
C LEU A 565 -21.97 55.89 -9.31
N LYS A 566 -21.89 56.52 -8.14
CA LYS A 566 -21.41 57.89 -7.99
C LYS A 566 -20.44 57.98 -6.81
#